data_AF-A0A409VNZ2-F1
#
_entry.id   AF-A0A409VNZ2-F1
#
_cell.length_a   1.000
_cell.length_b   1.000
_cell.length_c   1.000
_cell.angle_alpha   90.00
_cell.angle_beta   90.00
_cell.angle_gamma   90.00
#
_symmetry.space_group_name_H-M   'P 1'
#
loop_
_entity.id
_entity.type
_entity.pdbx_description
1 polymer ?
#
loop_
_entity_poly.entity_id
_entity_poly.type
_entity_poly.pdbx_seq_one_letter_code
_entity_poly.pdbx_strand_id
1 'polypeptide(L)'
;MSSTYMDTSPTGWSTGAFKAYYKETGNVVFLKDTWRIIDDDPIPDHETYIKLAKEKVKFVATSPAYHDIQDRETRTLDFKSEGRREFHRFQLYRLVLDQYARSIQQFENVRELIQVWRDTLQG
;
A
#
# COMPACT_ATOMS: atom_id res chain seq x y z
N MET A 1 19.23 -14.44 -13.53
CA MET A 1 18.11 -14.58 -14.48
C MET A 1 16.89 -13.90 -13.86
N SER A 2 16.58 -12.67 -14.28
CA SER A 2 15.44 -11.93 -13.74
C SER A 2 14.19 -12.34 -14.53
N SER A 3 13.26 -13.04 -13.87
CA SER A 3 11.97 -13.39 -14.46
C SER A 3 11.08 -12.15 -14.46
N THR A 4 10.95 -11.50 -15.62
CA THR A 4 9.98 -10.44 -15.82
C THR A 4 8.63 -11.07 -16.12
N TYR A 5 7.79 -11.23 -15.10
CA TYR A 5 6.39 -11.59 -15.27
C TYR A 5 5.67 -10.41 -15.93
N MET A 6 5.33 -10.53 -17.22
CA MET A 6 4.42 -9.60 -17.89
C MET A 6 3.05 -10.27 -17.99
N ASP A 7 2.11 -9.81 -17.16
CA ASP A 7 0.72 -10.25 -17.19
C ASP A 7 -0.05 -9.37 -18.20
N THR A 8 -0.39 -9.94 -19.36
CA THR A 8 -1.09 -9.26 -20.46
C THR A 8 -2.60 -9.38 -20.30
N SER A 9 -3.15 -8.84 -19.21
CA SER A 9 -4.60 -8.75 -18.96
C SER A 9 -5.08 -7.29 -19.10
N PRO A 10 -6.19 -7.01 -19.82
CA PRO A 10 -6.77 -5.67 -19.96
C PRO A 10 -7.59 -5.23 -18.74
N THR A 11 -7.63 -6.04 -17.68
CA THR A 11 -8.38 -5.79 -16.44
C THR A 11 -7.44 -5.41 -15.30
N GLY A 12 -7.84 -4.40 -14.52
CA GLY A 12 -7.00 -3.61 -13.61
C GLY A 12 -6.06 -4.40 -12.71
N TRP A 13 -4.92 -3.79 -12.40
CA TRP A 13 -3.91 -4.38 -11.53
C TRP A 13 -4.33 -4.26 -10.06
N SER A 14 -4.15 -5.34 -9.31
CA SER A 14 -4.47 -5.39 -7.90
C SER A 14 -3.39 -4.73 -7.03
N THR A 15 -3.75 -4.39 -5.79
CA THR A 15 -2.77 -4.04 -4.76
C THR A 15 -2.06 -5.31 -4.31
N GLY A 16 -0.73 -5.33 -4.43
CA GLY A 16 0.13 -6.41 -3.94
C GLY A 16 0.59 -6.13 -2.50
N ALA A 17 0.66 -7.16 -1.67
CA ALA A 17 1.10 -7.06 -0.29
C ALA A 17 2.07 -8.21 0.04
N PHE A 18 3.25 -7.87 0.55
CA PHE A 18 4.36 -8.81 0.70
C PHE A 18 5.07 -8.62 2.04
N LYS A 19 5.65 -9.70 2.57
CA LYS A 19 6.73 -9.63 3.56
C LYS A 19 8.05 -9.46 2.82
N ALA A 20 8.83 -8.47 3.19
CA ALA A 20 10.14 -8.22 2.58
C ALA A 20 11.22 -8.06 3.65
N TYR A 21 12.46 -8.38 3.31
CA TYR A 21 13.61 -8.11 4.16
C TYR A 21 14.21 -6.76 3.79
N TYR A 22 14.21 -5.82 4.73
CA TYR A 22 14.77 -4.49 4.52
C TYR A 22 16.25 -4.49 4.93
N LYS A 23 17.14 -4.47 3.93
CA LYS A 23 18.58 -4.64 4.14
C LYS A 23 19.21 -3.55 5.01
N GLU A 24 18.68 -2.32 4.96
CA GLU A 24 19.25 -1.19 5.69
C GLU A 24 19.06 -1.32 7.20
N THR A 25 17.91 -1.82 7.64
CA THR A 25 17.60 -2.01 9.06
C THR A 25 17.79 -3.44 9.53
N GLY A 26 17.95 -4.40 8.61
CA GLY A 26 18.02 -5.83 8.91
C GLY A 26 16.69 -6.45 9.36
N ASN A 27 15.58 -5.73 9.22
CA ASN A 27 14.26 -6.13 9.72
C ASN A 27 13.36 -6.69 8.61
N VAL A 28 12.37 -7.49 9.00
CA VAL A 28 11.28 -7.87 8.12
C VAL A 28 10.22 -6.78 8.15
N VAL A 29 9.87 -6.25 6.97
CA VAL A 29 8.93 -5.17 6.77
C VAL A 29 7.74 -5.62 5.93
N PHE A 30 6.64 -4.86 6.00
CA PHE A 30 5.51 -5.01 5.10
C PHE A 30 5.71 -4.12 3.87
N LEU A 31 5.60 -4.70 2.67
CA LEU A 31 5.73 -4.00 1.40
C LEU A 31 4.39 -4.06 0.68
N LYS A 32 3.83 -2.89 0.38
CA LYS A 32 2.58 -2.71 -0.34
C LYS A 32 2.87 -2.08 -1.70
N ASP A 33 2.51 -2.77 -2.76
CA ASP A 33 2.47 -2.22 -4.11
C ASP A 33 1.03 -1.86 -4.46
N THR A 34 0.80 -0.62 -4.88
CA THR A 34 -0.54 -0.14 -5.22
C THR A 34 -0.49 0.80 -6.41
N TRP A 35 -1.61 0.96 -7.10
CA TRP A 35 -1.74 1.88 -8.22
C TRP A 35 -2.37 3.16 -7.71
N ARG A 36 -1.57 4.22 -7.57
CA ARG A 36 -2.08 5.53 -7.17
C ARG A 36 -2.50 6.31 -8.41
N ILE A 37 -3.55 7.11 -8.27
CA ILE A 37 -3.95 8.06 -9.30
C ILE A 37 -2.89 9.17 -9.37
N ILE A 38 -2.51 9.54 -10.61
CA ILE A 38 -1.69 10.73 -10.88
C ILE A 38 -2.66 11.90 -11.06
N ASP A 39 -2.98 12.58 -9.98
CA ASP A 39 -3.86 13.75 -9.92
C ASP A 39 -3.43 14.62 -8.72
N ASP A 40 -3.85 15.88 -8.70
CA ASP A 40 -3.42 16.87 -7.70
C ASP A 40 -4.08 16.64 -6.32
N ASP A 41 -5.28 16.06 -6.30
CA ASP A 41 -6.09 15.89 -5.09
C ASP A 41 -5.67 14.71 -4.18
N PRO A 42 -5.54 13.46 -4.68
CA PRO A 42 -5.20 12.33 -3.81
C PRO A 42 -3.73 12.37 -3.41
N ILE A 43 -3.46 12.71 -2.14
CA ILE A 43 -2.12 12.62 -1.57
C ILE A 43 -1.63 11.15 -1.55
N PRO A 44 -0.33 10.91 -1.79
CA PRO A 44 0.24 9.57 -1.66
C PRO A 44 0.08 9.00 -0.24
N ASP A 45 -0.10 7.68 -0.13
CA ASP A 45 -0.30 6.99 1.15
C ASP A 45 0.78 7.35 2.20
N HIS A 46 2.06 7.46 1.80
CA HIS A 46 3.13 7.78 2.76
C HIS A 46 2.93 9.11 3.46
N GLU A 47 2.37 10.13 2.77
CA GLU A 47 2.13 11.42 3.38
C GLU A 47 1.12 11.33 4.51
N THR A 48 0.14 10.43 4.38
CA THR A 48 -0.82 10.14 5.44
C THR A 48 -0.11 9.55 6.65
N TYR A 49 0.79 8.57 6.44
CA TYR A 49 1.59 8.00 7.53
C TYR A 49 2.52 9.04 8.19
N ILE A 50 3.14 9.93 7.41
CA ILE A 50 3.97 11.03 7.94
C ILE A 50 3.12 11.99 8.79
N LYS A 51 1.93 12.37 8.31
CA LYS A 51 1.00 13.24 9.05
C LYS A 51 0.57 12.59 10.36
N LEU A 52 0.18 11.31 10.34
CA LEU A 52 -0.23 10.58 11.54
C LEU A 52 0.90 10.43 12.55
N ALA A 53 2.13 10.19 12.08
CA ALA A 53 3.31 10.13 12.95
C ALA A 53 3.61 11.49 13.59
N LYS A 54 3.48 12.59 12.82
CA LYS A 54 3.66 13.96 13.32
C LYS A 54 2.64 14.31 14.42
N GLU A 55 1.40 13.91 14.24
CA GLU A 55 0.31 14.07 15.23
C GLU A 55 0.41 13.07 16.39
N LYS A 56 1.44 12.22 16.43
CA LYS A 56 1.68 11.20 17.46
C LYS A 56 0.48 10.26 17.65
N VAL A 57 -0.23 9.96 16.56
CA VAL A 57 -1.33 8.99 16.59
C VAL A 57 -0.76 7.62 16.95
N LYS A 58 -1.27 7.03 18.03
CA LYS A 58 -0.82 5.73 18.52
C LYS A 58 -1.30 4.61 17.60
N PHE A 59 -0.62 3.48 17.65
CA PHE A 59 -0.97 2.25 16.90
C PHE A 59 -1.00 2.41 15.37
N VAL A 60 -0.33 3.43 14.84
CA VAL A 60 -0.14 3.63 13.40
C VAL A 60 1.25 3.11 13.00
N ALA A 61 1.30 2.41 11.86
CA ALA A 61 2.56 1.92 11.32
C ALA A 61 3.48 3.07 10.89
N THR A 62 4.79 2.90 11.02
CA THR A 62 5.79 3.84 10.51
C THR A 62 6.17 3.43 9.10
N SER A 63 6.28 4.42 8.20
CA SER A 63 6.73 4.19 6.83
C SER A 63 8.20 4.60 6.67
N PRO A 64 9.16 3.66 6.67
CA PRO A 64 10.57 3.98 6.50
C PRO A 64 10.93 4.36 5.06
N ALA A 65 10.18 3.86 4.08
CA ALA A 65 10.48 4.06 2.67
C ALA A 65 9.22 4.02 1.80
N TYR A 66 9.28 4.77 0.70
CA TYR A 66 8.23 4.84 -0.30
C TYR A 66 8.81 5.28 -1.64
N HIS A 67 8.19 4.87 -2.75
CA HIS A 67 8.67 5.25 -4.07
C HIS A 67 7.62 5.05 -5.17
N ASP A 68 7.56 5.99 -6.11
CA ASP A 68 6.94 5.75 -7.42
C ASP A 68 7.87 4.89 -8.28
N ILE A 69 7.40 3.75 -8.76
CA ILE A 69 8.21 2.86 -9.60
C ILE A 69 8.27 3.43 -11.02
N GLN A 70 9.44 3.94 -11.40
CA GLN A 70 9.67 4.51 -12.73
C GLN A 70 9.25 3.53 -13.85
N ASP A 71 8.78 4.11 -14.96
CA ASP A 71 8.37 3.41 -16.18
C ASP A 71 7.21 2.41 -16.00
N ARG A 72 6.45 2.51 -14.89
CA ARG A 72 5.28 1.67 -14.58
C ARG A 72 4.03 2.52 -14.40
N GLU A 73 3.61 3.12 -15.50
CA GLU A 73 2.32 3.80 -15.60
C GLU A 73 1.32 2.97 -16.40
N THR A 74 0.05 3.03 -15.98
CA THR A 74 -1.06 2.46 -16.76
C THR A 74 -2.11 3.52 -17.03
N ARG A 75 -2.75 3.42 -18.18
CA ARG A 75 -3.95 4.19 -18.54
C ARG A 75 -5.08 3.20 -18.73
N THR A 76 -6.23 3.46 -18.11
CA THR A 76 -7.45 2.73 -18.43
C THR A 76 -7.73 2.89 -19.93
N LEU A 77 -7.82 1.78 -20.65
CA LEU A 77 -8.00 1.77 -22.11
C LEU A 77 -9.23 2.60 -22.51
N ASP A 78 -9.05 3.46 -23.52
CA ASP A 78 -10.09 4.33 -24.05
C ASP A 78 -11.27 3.49 -24.59
N PHE A 79 -12.36 3.41 -23.83
CA PHE A 79 -13.65 3.08 -24.43
C PHE A 79 -14.15 4.35 -25.12
N LYS A 80 -14.17 4.36 -26.46
CA LYS A 80 -14.74 5.45 -27.26
C LYS A 80 -16.27 5.49 -27.06
N SER A 81 -16.73 6.01 -25.93
CA SER A 81 -18.12 6.48 -25.79
C SER A 81 -18.13 7.99 -26.04
N GLU A 82 -19.05 8.43 -26.89
CA GLU A 82 -19.32 9.84 -27.17
C GLU A 82 -19.68 10.58 -25.87
N GLY A 83 -18.70 11.27 -25.29
CA GLY A 83 -18.82 11.93 -23.99
C GLY A 83 -17.51 11.80 -23.21
N ARG A 84 -16.57 12.71 -23.47
CA ARG A 84 -15.23 12.71 -22.86
C ARG A 84 -15.34 12.79 -21.32
N ARG A 85 -15.14 11.68 -20.63
CA ARG A 85 -14.52 11.68 -19.30
C ARG A 85 -13.02 11.52 -19.51
N GLU A 86 -12.23 12.44 -19.00
CA GLU A 86 -10.79 12.23 -18.87
C GLU A 86 -10.58 11.05 -17.91
N PHE A 87 -9.93 10.00 -18.40
CA PHE A 87 -9.63 8.83 -17.57
C PHE A 87 -8.36 9.10 -16.77
N HIS A 88 -8.38 8.77 -15.48
CA HIS A 88 -7.22 8.90 -14.61
C HIS A 88 -6.03 8.09 -15.12
N ARG A 89 -4.83 8.65 -14.98
CA ARG A 89 -3.56 7.94 -15.12
C ARG A 89 -3.21 7.31 -13.77
N PHE A 90 -2.59 6.14 -13.80
CA PHE A 90 -2.16 5.46 -12.60
C PHE A 90 -0.65 5.21 -12.64
N GLN A 91 0.01 5.44 -11.51
CA GLN A 91 1.43 5.18 -11.27
C GLN A 91 1.55 4.04 -10.26
N LEU A 92 2.36 3.03 -10.58
CA LEU A 92 2.70 2.00 -9.61
C LEU A 92 3.53 2.64 -8.49
N TYR A 93 3.05 2.49 -7.27
CA TYR A 93 3.60 3.10 -6.08
C TYR A 93 3.86 2.03 -5.03
N ARG A 94 5.03 2.12 -4.40
CA ARG A 94 5.48 1.20 -3.37
C ARG A 94 5.56 1.91 -2.03
N LEU A 95 4.96 1.28 -1.02
CA LEU A 95 4.99 1.71 0.37
C LEU A 95 5.62 0.61 1.22
N VAL A 96 6.57 0.99 2.06
CA VAL A 96 7.16 0.11 3.08
C VAL A 96 6.64 0.54 4.45
N LEU A 97 6.28 -0.42 5.30
CA LEU A 97 5.86 -0.23 6.68
C LEU A 97 6.68 -1.13 7.62
N ASP A 98 7.17 -0.59 8.73
CA ASP A 98 7.98 -1.34 9.71
C ASP A 98 7.18 -2.40 10.48
N GLN A 99 5.88 -2.18 10.63
CA GLN A 99 4.99 -3.08 11.35
C GLN A 99 4.26 -4.01 10.39
N TYR A 100 4.28 -5.31 10.69
CA TYR A 100 3.51 -6.33 9.99
C TYR A 100 2.29 -6.74 10.81
N ALA A 101 1.11 -6.79 10.18
CA ALA A 101 -0.10 -7.23 10.84
C ALA A 101 -0.03 -8.74 11.17
N ARG A 102 -0.30 -9.11 12.42
CA ARG A 102 -0.47 -10.52 12.80
C ARG A 102 -1.66 -11.10 12.03
N SER A 103 -1.53 -12.31 11.48
CA SER A 103 -2.64 -12.99 10.81
C SER A 103 -3.73 -13.34 11.82
N ILE A 104 -5.00 -13.27 11.42
CA ILE A 104 -6.12 -13.56 12.33
C ILE A 104 -6.09 -15.00 12.87
N GLN A 105 -5.46 -15.93 12.13
CA GLN A 105 -5.26 -17.32 12.54
C GLN A 105 -4.14 -17.50 13.58
N GLN A 106 -3.33 -16.46 13.84
CA GLN A 106 -2.23 -16.50 14.80
C GLN A 106 -2.63 -16.04 16.20
N PHE A 107 -3.89 -15.67 16.41
CA PHE A 107 -4.43 -15.41 17.75
C PHE A 107 -4.79 -16.74 18.41
N GLU A 108 -4.39 -16.91 19.67
CA GLU A 108 -4.64 -18.15 20.40
C GLU A 108 -6.14 -18.37 20.64
N ASN A 109 -6.89 -17.28 20.81
CA ASN A 109 -8.32 -17.31 21.07
C ASN A 109 -8.99 -15.95 20.79
N VAL A 110 -10.32 -15.95 20.80
CA VAL A 110 -11.15 -14.76 20.55
C VAL A 110 -10.90 -13.66 21.59
N ARG A 111 -10.55 -14.01 22.84
CA ARG A 111 -10.29 -13.02 23.88
C ARG A 111 -9.04 -12.20 23.58
N GLU A 112 -7.97 -12.83 23.11
CA GLU A 112 -6.74 -12.13 22.68
C GLU A 112 -7.04 -11.16 21.54
N LEU A 113 -7.82 -11.60 20.53
CA LEU A 113 -8.25 -10.74 19.43
C LEU A 113 -9.05 -9.54 19.94
N ILE A 114 -10.07 -9.75 20.78
CA ILE A 114 -10.90 -8.67 21.34
C ILE A 114 -10.05 -7.69 22.16
N GLN A 115 -9.05 -8.17 22.89
CA GLN A 115 -8.16 -7.31 23.68
C GLN A 115 -7.36 -6.38 22.76
N VAL A 116 -6.75 -6.90 21.69
CA VAL A 116 -6.02 -6.06 20.72
C VAL A 116 -6.92 -5.01 20.08
N TRP A 117 -8.16 -5.37 19.75
CA TRP A 117 -9.16 -4.44 19.21
C TRP A 117 -9.56 -3.36 20.22
N ARG A 118 -9.77 -3.73 21.49
CA ARG A 118 -10.03 -2.77 22.56
C ARG A 118 -8.87 -1.79 22.71
N ASP A 119 -7.65 -2.29 22.74
CA ASP A 119 -6.46 -1.47 22.92
C ASP A 119 -6.29 -0.47 21.77
N THR A 120 -6.59 -0.89 20.54
CA THR A 120 -6.58 0.01 19.37
C THR A 120 -7.64 1.11 19.44
N LEU A 121 -8.82 0.82 19.98
CA LEU A 121 -9.89 1.81 20.18
C LEU A 121 -9.61 2.77 21.35
N GLN A 122 -8.85 2.31 22.36
CA GLN A 122 -8.58 3.08 23.57
C GLN A 122 -7.37 4.03 23.46
N GLY A 123 -6.58 3.91 22.39
CA GLY A 123 -5.63 4.95 21.94
C GLY A 123 -4.76 5.53 23.04
#